data_AF-A0A9D1NU52-F1
#
_entry.id   AF-A0A9D1NU52-F1
#
_cell.length_a   1.000
_cell.length_b   1.000
_cell.length_c   1.000
_cell.angle_alpha   90.00
_cell.angle_beta   90.00
_cell.angle_gamma   90.00
#
_symmetry.space_group_name_H-M   'P 1'
#
loop_
_entity.id
_entity.type
_entity.pdbx_description
1 polymer ?
#
loop_
_entity_poly.entity_id
_entity_poly.type
_entity_poly.pdbx_seq_one_letter_code
_entity_poly.pdbx_strand_id
1 'polypeptide(L)'
;MKKLSVKAIVGIALGVVIAVVAAVILVTVLRIDDGRARAIALDQAGGGEIIREEISREGLLSEYSYVISSGDRWYEIEIGGFGNVEEMSSGTGQYIDD
;
A
#
# COMPACT_ATOMS: atom_id res chain seq x y z
N MET A 1 11.16 43.32 8.89
CA MET A 1 10.49 42.02 9.15
C MET A 1 9.76 42.10 10.47
N LYS A 2 8.46 41.79 10.51
CA LYS A 2 7.66 41.85 11.75
C LYS A 2 7.97 40.60 12.59
N LYS A 3 8.51 40.79 13.81
CA LYS A 3 8.83 39.67 14.71
C LYS A 3 7.53 39.08 15.26
N LEU A 4 7.35 37.76 15.13
CA LEU A 4 6.20 37.05 15.71
C LEU A 4 6.33 37.00 17.24
N SER A 5 5.20 37.08 17.95
CA SER A 5 5.16 36.91 19.40
C SER A 5 5.41 35.44 19.77
N VAL A 6 6.05 35.20 20.91
CA VAL A 6 6.28 33.85 21.47
C VAL A 6 4.97 33.06 21.54
N LYS A 7 3.85 33.69 21.90
CA LYS A 7 2.52 33.04 21.96
C LYS A 7 2.05 32.56 20.58
N ALA A 8 2.32 33.33 19.53
CA ALA A 8 1.98 32.96 18.17
C ALA A 8 2.85 31.78 17.69
N ILE A 9 4.14 31.77 18.03
CA ILE A 9 5.06 30.66 17.72
C ILE A 9 4.60 29.38 18.42
N VAL A 10 4.26 29.44 19.71
CA VAL A 10 3.74 28.29 20.47
C VAL A 10 2.43 27.77 19.89
N GLY A 11 1.51 28.66 19.51
CA GLY A 11 0.25 28.28 18.87
C GLY A 11 0.46 27.55 17.54
N ILE A 12 1.38 28.04 16.70
CA ILE A 12 1.73 27.38 15.42
C ILE A 12 2.36 26.01 15.69
N ALA A 13 3.32 25.93 16.62
CA ALA A 13 3.98 24.67 16.95
C ALA A 13 2.98 23.60 17.42
N LEU A 14 2.05 23.98 18.31
CA LEU A 14 1.00 23.07 18.77
C LEU A 14 0.08 22.64 17.61
N GLY A 15 -0.31 23.57 16.75
CA GLY A 15 -1.14 23.27 15.58
C GLY A 15 -0.47 22.28 14.62
N VAL A 16 0.83 22.44 14.37
CA VAL A 16 1.61 21.51 13.53
C VAL A 16 1.65 20.12 14.15
N VAL A 17 1.90 20.01 15.46
CA VAL A 17 1.91 18.71 16.15
C VAL A 17 0.56 18.00 16.00
N ILE A 18 -0.55 18.72 16.21
CA ILE A 18 -1.89 18.16 16.06
C ILE A 18 -2.13 17.69 14.62
N ALA A 19 -1.74 18.49 13.63
CA ALA A 19 -1.90 18.14 12.22
C ALA A 19 -1.12 16.88 11.84
N VAL A 20 0.12 16.74 12.33
CA VAL A 20 0.95 15.54 12.08
C VAL A 20 0.33 14.30 12.72
N VAL A 21 -0.13 14.40 13.98
CA VAL A 21 -0.80 13.27 14.65
C VAL A 21 -2.07 12.85 13.90
N ALA A 22 -2.87 13.81 13.45
CA ALA A 22 -4.07 13.53 12.66
C ALA A 22 -3.72 12.82 11.33
N ALA A 23 -2.67 13.25 10.64
CA ALA A 23 -2.22 12.62 9.40
C ALA A 23 -1.77 11.17 9.63
N VAL A 24 -1.01 10.89 10.69
CA VAL A 24 -0.59 9.52 11.04
C VAL A 24 -1.79 8.63 11.34
N ILE A 25 -2.75 9.13 12.13
CA ILE A 25 -3.99 8.40 12.42
C ILE A 25 -4.73 8.08 11.11
N LEU A 26 -4.87 9.05 10.21
CA LEU A 26 -5.54 8.86 8.93
C LEU A 26 -4.89 7.74 8.11
N VAL A 27 -3.56 7.73 8.00
CA VAL A 27 -2.83 6.66 7.30
C VAL A 27 -3.09 5.30 7.92
N THR A 28 -3.07 5.20 9.26
CA THR A 28 -3.31 3.90 9.93
C THR A 28 -4.75 3.38 9.77
N VAL A 29 -5.72 4.26 9.56
CA VAL A 29 -7.13 3.90 9.32
C VAL A 29 -7.37 3.51 7.87
N LEU A 30 -6.69 4.16 6.92
CA LEU A 30 -6.91 3.93 5.49
C LEU A 30 -6.08 2.80 4.91
N ARG A 31 -4.93 2.46 5.52
CA ARG A 31 -4.10 1.37 5.03
C ARG A 31 -4.85 0.04 5.08
N ILE A 32 -4.52 -0.84 4.13
CA ILE A 32 -5.03 -2.22 4.11
C ILE A 32 -4.07 -3.15 4.86
N ASP A 33 -4.60 -4.28 5.31
CA ASP A 33 -3.80 -5.39 5.82
C ASP A 33 -3.46 -6.39 4.71
N ASP A 34 -2.53 -7.29 5.02
CA ASP A 34 -2.00 -8.30 4.09
C ASP A 34 -3.11 -9.24 3.56
N GLY A 35 -4.11 -9.55 4.40
CA GLY A 35 -5.25 -10.38 3.99
C GLY A 35 -6.16 -9.68 2.99
N ARG A 36 -6.36 -8.37 3.16
CA ARG A 36 -7.10 -7.54 2.20
C ARG A 36 -6.34 -7.36 0.89
N ALA A 37 -5.02 -7.16 0.93
CA ALA A 37 -4.17 -7.09 -0.27
C ALA A 37 -4.26 -8.40 -1.07
N ARG A 38 -4.08 -9.52 -0.38
CA ARG A 38 -4.24 -10.88 -0.95
C ARG A 38 -5.60 -11.09 -1.60
N ALA A 39 -6.66 -10.64 -0.94
CA ALA A 39 -8.03 -10.76 -1.47
C ALA A 39 -8.24 -9.91 -2.73
N ILE A 40 -7.68 -8.70 -2.78
CA ILE A 40 -7.71 -7.85 -3.98
C ILE A 40 -6.95 -8.51 -5.12
N ALA A 41 -5.74 -9.05 -4.88
CA ALA A 41 -4.95 -9.73 -5.90
C ALA A 41 -5.71 -10.94 -6.49
N LEU A 42 -6.29 -11.77 -5.63
CA LEU A 42 -7.09 -12.92 -6.06
C LEU A 42 -8.33 -12.49 -6.85
N ASP A 43 -9.03 -11.44 -6.42
CA ASP A 43 -10.18 -10.90 -7.15
C ASP A 43 -9.78 -10.45 -8.56
N GLN A 44 -8.66 -9.73 -8.69
CA GLN A 44 -8.14 -9.25 -9.96
C GLN A 44 -7.70 -10.39 -10.91
N ALA A 45 -7.15 -11.47 -10.37
CA ALA A 45 -6.79 -12.66 -11.14
C ALA A 45 -8.01 -13.55 -11.52
N GLY A 46 -9.21 -13.26 -10.97
CA GLY A 46 -10.38 -14.12 -11.10
C GLY A 46 -10.29 -15.41 -10.25
N GLY A 47 -9.51 -15.37 -9.18
CA GLY A 47 -9.13 -16.51 -8.34
C GLY A 47 -7.82 -17.15 -8.77
N GLY A 48 -7.49 -18.29 -8.17
CA GLY A 48 -6.27 -19.05 -8.46
C GLY A 48 -5.47 -19.39 -7.21
N GLU A 49 -4.25 -19.86 -7.43
CA GLU A 49 -3.27 -20.18 -6.41
C GLU A 49 -2.17 -19.12 -6.38
N ILE A 50 -1.87 -18.60 -5.20
CA ILE A 50 -0.74 -17.70 -5.01
C ILE A 50 0.53 -18.54 -4.97
N ILE A 51 1.42 -18.30 -5.93
CA ILE A 51 2.68 -19.03 -6.10
C ILE A 51 3.90 -18.21 -5.64
N ARG A 52 3.77 -16.89 -5.54
CA ARG A 52 4.76 -15.99 -4.90
C ARG A 52 4.04 -14.85 -4.19
N GLU A 53 4.58 -14.44 -3.05
CA GLU A 53 4.12 -13.32 -2.24
C GLU A 53 5.33 -12.57 -1.70
N GLU A 54 5.39 -11.28 -1.99
CA GLU A 54 6.41 -10.36 -1.47
C GLU A 54 5.74 -9.14 -0.85
N ILE A 55 6.17 -8.76 0.35
CA ILE A 55 5.63 -7.62 1.07
C ILE A 55 6.78 -6.69 1.42
N SER A 56 6.79 -5.51 0.79
CA SER A 56 7.71 -4.43 1.13
C SER A 56 7.04 -3.49 2.12
N ARG A 57 7.81 -3.03 3.12
CA ARG A 57 7.31 -2.10 4.15
C ARG A 57 8.30 -0.97 4.37
N GLU A 58 7.86 0.25 4.05
CA GLU A 58 8.61 1.48 4.25
C GLU A 58 7.85 2.43 5.19
N GLY A 59 8.24 2.46 6.45
CA GLY A 59 7.56 3.27 7.46
C GLY A 59 6.08 2.88 7.62
N LEU A 60 5.17 3.78 7.26
CA LEU A 60 3.72 3.52 7.28
C LEU A 60 3.18 3.00 5.94
N LEU A 61 4.01 2.96 4.90
CA LEU A 61 3.66 2.51 3.58
C LEU A 61 3.99 1.03 3.44
N SER A 62 3.17 0.32 2.69
CA SER A 62 3.41 -1.07 2.34
C SER A 62 3.09 -1.24 0.86
N GLU A 63 3.76 -2.19 0.24
CA GLU A 63 3.52 -2.61 -1.14
C GLU A 63 3.49 -4.13 -1.13
N TYR A 64 2.57 -4.68 -1.89
CA TYR A 64 2.28 -6.10 -1.92
C TYR A 64 2.39 -6.61 -3.35
N SER A 65 3.31 -7.52 -3.61
CA SER A 65 3.44 -8.19 -4.90
C SER A 65 2.99 -9.64 -4.77
N TYR A 66 2.08 -10.05 -5.66
CA TYR A 66 1.56 -11.40 -5.72
C TYR A 66 1.71 -11.96 -7.12
N VAL A 67 2.26 -13.16 -7.22
CA VAL A 67 2.16 -13.96 -8.44
C VAL A 67 1.11 -15.05 -8.25
N ILE A 68 0.10 -15.06 -9.12
CA ILE A 68 -1.07 -15.93 -9.06
C ILE A 68 -1.11 -16.80 -10.31
N SER A 69 -1.20 -18.11 -10.12
CA SER A 69 -1.51 -19.08 -11.19
C SER A 69 -3.02 -19.34 -11.24
N SER A 70 -3.61 -19.19 -12.42
CA SER A 70 -5.04 -19.42 -12.67
C SER A 70 -5.22 -20.17 -13.99
N GLY A 71 -5.24 -21.50 -13.90
CA GLY A 71 -5.27 -22.38 -15.07
C GLY A 71 -3.98 -22.30 -15.87
N ASP A 72 -4.10 -22.02 -17.18
CA ASP A 72 -2.94 -21.81 -18.07
C ASP A 72 -2.44 -20.35 -18.05
N ARG A 73 -2.93 -19.50 -17.14
CA ARG A 73 -2.52 -18.10 -17.02
C ARG A 73 -1.77 -17.87 -15.73
N TRP A 74 -0.88 -16.89 -15.76
CA TRP A 74 -0.30 -16.29 -14.57
C TRP A 74 -0.58 -14.79 -14.55
N TYR A 75 -0.63 -14.24 -13.35
CA TYR A 75 -0.75 -12.82 -13.08
C TYR A 75 0.30 -12.42 -12.06
N GLU A 76 0.96 -11.30 -12.29
CA GLU A 76 1.77 -10.61 -11.29
C GLU A 76 1.07 -9.30 -11.00
N ILE A 77 0.77 -9.04 -9.73
CA ILE A 77 -0.07 -7.91 -9.32
C ILE A 77 0.60 -7.23 -8.15
N GLU A 78 0.90 -5.95 -8.34
CA GLU A 78 1.39 -5.06 -7.31
C GLU A 78 0.25 -4.22 -6.76
N ILE A 79 0.14 -4.19 -5.44
CA ILE A 79 -0.92 -3.51 -4.71
C ILE A 79 -0.28 -2.58 -3.69
N GLY A 80 -0.62 -1.29 -3.80
CA GLY A 80 -0.19 -0.29 -2.85
C GLY A 80 -0.85 -0.47 -1.48
N GLY A 81 -0.26 0.11 -0.45
CA GLY A 81 -0.67 -0.06 0.96
C GLY A 81 -2.07 0.47 1.31
N PHE A 82 -2.76 1.10 0.36
CA PHE A 82 -4.14 1.57 0.46
C PHE A 82 -5.11 0.77 -0.42
N GLY A 83 -4.64 -0.28 -1.09
CA GLY A 83 -5.45 -1.22 -1.87
C GLY A 83 -5.66 -0.87 -3.34
N ASN A 84 -4.98 0.15 -3.86
CA ASN A 84 -4.91 0.41 -5.29
C ASN A 84 -3.99 -0.61 -5.97
N VAL A 85 -4.36 -1.09 -7.15
CA VAL A 85 -3.44 -1.83 -8.03
C VAL A 85 -2.50 -0.83 -8.67
N GLU A 86 -1.20 -1.07 -8.54
CA GLU A 86 -0.12 -0.18 -9.03
C GLU A 86 0.45 -0.70 -10.34
N GLU A 87 0.71 -2.01 -10.40
CA GLU A 87 1.14 -2.70 -11.61
C GLU A 87 0.41 -4.04 -11.77
N MET A 88 0.22 -4.46 -13.02
CA MET A 88 -0.36 -5.76 -13.34
C MET A 88 0.23 -6.29 -14.65
N SER A 89 0.90 -7.44 -14.54
CA SER A 89 1.42 -8.22 -15.65
C SER A 89 0.71 -9.57 -15.75
N SER A 90 0.59 -10.13 -16.96
CA SER A 90 -0.01 -11.46 -17.13
C SER A 90 0.54 -12.17 -18.35
N GLY A 91 0.50 -13.50 -18.31
CA GLY A 91 0.92 -14.35 -19.41
C GLY A 91 0.21 -15.70 -19.41
N THR A 92 0.62 -16.55 -20.34
CA THR A 92 0.15 -17.94 -20.45
C THR A 92 1.31 -18.92 -20.23
N GLY A 93 0.99 -20.14 -19.82
CA GLY A 93 1.97 -21.16 -19.46
C GLY A 93 2.58 -20.93 -18.08
N GLN A 94 3.77 -21.51 -17.87
CA GLN A 94 4.46 -21.41 -16.58
C GLN A 94 5.04 -20.01 -16.39
N TYR A 95 4.83 -19.43 -15.20
CA TYR A 95 5.54 -18.21 -14.79
C TYR A 95 7.04 -18.51 -14.69
N ILE A 96 7.86 -17.69 -15.35
CA ILE A 96 9.32 -17.71 -15.28
C ILE A 96 9.73 -16.39 -14.64
N ASP A 97 10.45 -16.49 -13.53
CA ASP A 97 11.05 -15.35 -12.84
C ASP A 97 12.31 -14.96 -13.62
N ASP A 98 12.29 -13.80 -14.30
CA ASP A 98 13.38 -13.32 -15.16
C ASP A 98 14.46 -12.54 -14.38
#